data_AF-A0A3S5YDM4-F1
#
_entry.id   AF-A0A3S5YDM4-F1
#
_cell.length_a   1.000
_cell.length_b   1.000
_cell.length_c   1.000
_cell.angle_alpha   90.00
_cell.angle_beta   90.00
_cell.angle_gamma   90.00
#
_symmetry.space_group_name_H-M   'P 1'
#
loop_
_entity.id
_entity.type
_entity.pdbx_description
1 polymer ?
#
loop_
_entity_poly.entity_id
_entity_poly.type
_entity_poly.pdbx_seq_one_letter_code
_entity_poly.pdbx_strand_id
1 'polypeptide(L)'
;MNTPFSPELLELINTNRATGHRPLLFGNARVITDDSLIGDFDRGDVLLGGSRVVGIGPGLLTAADDDGAIVIDCDGYVIVPMDIDIAQLRGHREASFRSPTALAPGNPASFAILPIDSDESASAALRRFLGAPESASTVVIAGDVVLWGGQSVNTGDAAEAPAVANAPSDQYLGTWIDENDFVHQHLTADGRYDETRGGRPHAFQGSFWITGDRIDYRDDLGFWAFGEFIDGTLHHAGYTFHRS
;
A
#
# COMPACT_ATOMS: atom_id res chain seq x y z
N MET A 1 26.76 2.42 -10.86
CA MET A 1 25.31 2.14 -10.87
C MET A 1 24.70 3.02 -9.81
N ASN A 2 23.86 3.98 -10.18
CA ASN A 2 23.11 4.75 -9.19
C ASN A 2 22.10 3.80 -8.58
N THR A 3 22.25 3.52 -7.28
CA THR A 3 21.22 2.84 -6.49
C THR A 3 20.07 3.83 -6.25
N PRO A 4 18.80 3.40 -6.31
CA PRO A 4 17.67 4.26 -6.00
C PRO A 4 17.67 4.72 -4.53
N PHE A 5 18.44 4.04 -3.67
CA PHE A 5 18.54 4.34 -2.24
C PHE A 5 19.66 5.36 -1.96
N SER A 6 19.49 6.59 -2.41
CA SER A 6 20.48 7.66 -2.20
C SER A 6 20.34 8.30 -0.81
N PRO A 7 21.42 8.88 -0.24
CA PRO A 7 21.35 9.64 1.01
C PRO A 7 20.42 10.85 0.93
N GLU A 8 20.37 11.55 -0.20
CA GLU A 8 19.49 12.72 -0.39
C GLU A 8 18.00 12.33 -0.31
N LEU A 9 17.64 11.18 -0.89
CA LEU A 9 16.28 10.66 -0.83
C LEU A 9 15.92 10.23 0.60
N LEU A 10 16.85 9.65 1.35
CA LEU A 10 16.65 9.33 2.77
C LEU A 10 16.44 10.59 3.62
N GLU A 11 17.20 11.65 3.38
CA GLU A 11 17.03 12.94 4.06
C GLU A 11 15.66 13.55 3.78
N LEU A 12 15.18 13.44 2.53
CA LEU A 12 13.83 13.87 2.15
C LEU A 12 12.75 13.06 2.86
N ILE A 13 12.88 11.74 2.93
CA ILE A 13 11.96 10.85 3.64
C ILE A 13 11.91 11.18 5.13
N ASN A 14 13.07 11.36 5.77
CA ASN A 14 13.16 11.71 7.19
C ASN A 14 12.56 13.09 7.48
N THR A 15 12.82 14.06 6.60
CA THR A 15 12.20 15.39 6.70
C THR A 15 10.68 15.29 6.58
N ASN A 16 10.19 14.53 5.59
CA ASN A 16 8.76 14.33 5.36
C ASN A 16 8.06 13.68 6.55
N ARG A 17 8.71 12.72 7.21
CA ARG A 17 8.21 12.12 8.45
C ARG A 17 8.06 13.16 9.57
N ALA A 18 8.98 14.12 9.66
CA ALA A 18 8.94 15.14 10.71
C ALA A 18 7.96 16.29 10.42
N THR A 19 7.70 16.63 9.15
CA THR A 19 7.02 17.88 8.79
C THR A 19 5.94 17.77 7.71
N GLY A 20 5.88 16.67 6.95
CA GLY A 20 5.24 16.66 5.64
C GLY A 20 4.11 15.66 5.42
N HIS A 21 4.06 14.54 6.14
CA HIS A 21 3.07 13.45 5.96
C HIS A 21 2.76 13.04 4.50
N ARG A 22 3.62 13.39 3.53
CA ARG A 22 3.41 13.02 2.12
C ARG A 22 3.46 11.50 2.00
N PRO A 23 2.62 10.88 1.15
CA PRO A 23 2.71 9.46 0.89
C PRO A 23 4.08 9.05 0.35
N LEU A 24 4.48 7.80 0.57
CA LEU A 24 5.66 7.21 -0.04
C LEU A 24 5.21 6.19 -1.10
N LEU A 25 5.69 6.32 -2.34
CA LEU A 25 5.43 5.35 -3.40
C LEU A 25 6.71 4.58 -3.71
N PHE A 26 6.71 3.28 -3.49
CA PHE A 26 7.75 2.37 -3.98
C PHE A 26 7.28 1.79 -5.31
N GLY A 27 7.76 2.37 -6.42
CA GLY A 27 7.24 2.07 -7.75
C GLY A 27 8.11 1.12 -8.56
N ASN A 28 7.55 0.53 -9.62
CA ASN A 28 8.27 -0.31 -10.60
C ASN A 28 8.96 -1.56 -10.03
N ALA A 29 8.60 -2.02 -8.84
CA ALA A 29 9.17 -3.22 -8.25
C ALA A 29 8.45 -4.48 -8.74
N ARG A 30 9.11 -5.64 -8.64
CA ARG A 30 8.38 -6.89 -8.44
C ARG A 30 7.81 -6.90 -7.03
N VAL A 31 6.55 -7.27 -6.84
CA VAL A 31 5.89 -7.22 -5.53
C VAL A 31 5.32 -8.59 -5.17
N ILE A 32 5.77 -9.13 -4.05
CA ILE A 32 5.22 -10.36 -3.46
C ILE A 32 4.26 -9.95 -2.35
N THR A 33 3.00 -10.36 -2.45
CA THR A 33 1.96 -9.90 -1.52
C THR A 33 1.66 -10.90 -0.41
N ASP A 34 1.80 -12.20 -0.71
CA ASP A 34 1.30 -13.32 0.12
C ASP A 34 -0.23 -13.26 0.35
N ASP A 35 -0.96 -12.51 -0.48
CA ASP A 35 -2.43 -12.46 -0.49
C ASP A 35 -2.99 -13.18 -1.71
N SER A 36 -3.84 -14.19 -1.47
CA SER A 36 -4.39 -15.05 -2.52
C SER A 36 -5.31 -14.35 -3.53
N LEU A 37 -5.94 -13.23 -3.15
CA LEU A 37 -6.85 -12.50 -4.02
C LEU A 37 -6.12 -11.43 -4.83
N ILE A 38 -5.21 -10.70 -4.18
CA ILE A 38 -4.42 -9.66 -4.83
C ILE A 38 -3.43 -10.29 -5.80
N GLY A 39 -2.77 -11.38 -5.39
CA GLY A 39 -1.70 -12.02 -6.13
C GLY A 39 -0.41 -11.23 -6.12
N ASP A 40 0.63 -11.78 -6.76
CA ASP A 40 1.92 -11.12 -6.93
C ASP A 40 1.96 -10.30 -8.22
N PHE A 41 2.83 -9.30 -8.27
CA PHE A 41 3.04 -8.46 -9.46
C PHE A 41 4.48 -8.57 -9.96
N ASP A 42 4.66 -8.86 -11.24
CA ASP A 42 6.00 -8.80 -11.87
C ASP A 42 6.53 -7.37 -11.99
N ARG A 43 5.61 -6.40 -12.11
CA ARG A 43 5.88 -4.97 -12.05
C ARG A 43 4.68 -4.27 -11.43
N GLY A 44 4.84 -3.72 -10.24
CA GLY A 44 3.81 -3.05 -9.48
C GLY A 44 4.39 -2.02 -8.51
N ASP A 45 3.48 -1.32 -7.86
CA ASP A 45 3.79 -0.24 -6.94
C ASP A 45 3.23 -0.54 -5.55
N VAL A 46 3.85 0.00 -4.51
CA VAL A 46 3.37 -0.05 -3.12
C VAL A 46 3.29 1.38 -2.62
N LEU A 47 2.07 1.88 -2.38
CA LEU A 47 1.81 3.22 -1.89
C LEU A 47 1.52 3.18 -0.38
N LEU A 48 2.26 3.98 0.38
CA LEU A 48 2.13 4.08 1.83
C LEU A 48 1.48 5.39 2.25
N GLY A 49 0.52 5.29 3.16
CA GLY A 49 -0.06 6.42 3.89
C GLY A 49 0.26 6.26 5.37
N GLY A 50 1.25 7.01 5.85
CA GLY A 50 1.77 6.83 7.22
C GLY A 50 2.30 5.41 7.43
N SER A 51 1.79 4.71 8.45
CA SER A 51 2.24 3.38 8.82
C SER A 51 1.61 2.23 8.03
N ARG A 52 0.70 2.53 7.09
CA ARG A 52 -0.10 1.52 6.38
C ARG A 52 0.12 1.54 4.88
N VAL A 53 -0.06 0.39 4.27
CA VAL A 53 -0.23 0.27 2.81
C VAL A 53 -1.61 0.84 2.46
N VAL A 54 -1.68 1.83 1.58
CA VAL A 54 -2.95 2.39 1.10
C VAL A 54 -3.29 1.98 -0.33
N GLY A 55 -2.28 1.58 -1.10
CA GLY A 55 -2.46 1.04 -2.45
C GLY A 55 -1.38 0.02 -2.80
N ILE A 56 -1.73 -1.01 -3.55
CA ILE A 56 -0.77 -1.98 -4.10
C ILE A 56 -1.14 -2.41 -5.51
N GLY A 57 -0.15 -2.60 -6.38
CA GLY A 57 -0.34 -3.02 -7.77
C GLY A 57 0.04 -1.93 -8.77
N PRO A 58 -0.18 -2.15 -10.06
CA PRO A 58 0.27 -1.23 -11.10
C PRO A 58 -0.60 0.04 -11.18
N GLY A 59 0.01 1.14 -11.60
CA GLY A 59 -0.71 2.35 -12.01
C GLY A 59 -0.96 3.35 -10.88
N LEU A 60 -0.29 3.21 -9.74
CA LEU A 60 -0.45 4.10 -8.60
C LEU A 60 0.31 5.44 -8.75
N LEU A 61 1.20 5.57 -9.73
CA LEU A 61 2.03 6.77 -9.91
C LEU A 61 1.19 8.05 -10.03
N THR A 62 0.10 8.02 -10.81
CA THR A 62 -0.76 9.21 -10.96
C THR A 62 -1.49 9.56 -9.67
N ALA A 63 -1.96 8.57 -8.91
CA ALA A 63 -2.58 8.80 -7.60
C ALA A 63 -1.56 9.41 -6.63
N ALA A 64 -0.36 8.85 -6.63
CA ALA A 64 0.74 9.31 -5.80
C ALA A 64 1.16 10.74 -6.16
N ASP A 65 1.24 11.09 -7.44
CA ASP A 65 1.58 12.44 -7.91
C ASP A 65 0.51 13.47 -7.50
N ASP A 66 -0.78 13.12 -7.62
CA ASP A 66 -1.89 13.97 -7.18
C ASP A 66 -1.79 14.32 -5.68
N ASP A 67 -1.25 13.39 -4.87
CA ASP A 67 -1.05 13.55 -3.42
C ASP A 67 0.37 14.06 -3.07
N GLY A 68 1.17 14.41 -4.09
CA GLY A 68 2.53 14.89 -3.93
C GLY A 68 3.46 13.86 -3.28
N ALA A 69 3.27 12.56 -3.51
CA ALA A 69 4.07 11.50 -2.91
C ALA A 69 5.57 11.65 -3.17
N ILE A 70 6.39 11.09 -2.28
CA ILE A 70 7.81 10.86 -2.57
C ILE A 70 7.91 9.53 -3.30
N VAL A 71 8.42 9.55 -4.52
CA VAL A 71 8.54 8.35 -5.37
C VAL A 71 9.94 7.77 -5.25
N ILE A 72 10.00 6.47 -4.95
CA ILE A 72 11.20 5.64 -4.90
C ILE A 72 11.12 4.63 -6.03
N ASP A 73 11.94 4.83 -7.06
CA ASP A 73 11.99 3.91 -8.21
C ASP A 73 12.72 2.62 -7.83
N CYS A 74 11.99 1.51 -7.79
CA CYS A 74 12.49 0.20 -7.37
C CYS A 74 12.64 -0.75 -8.57
N ASP A 75 12.84 -0.23 -9.78
CA ASP A 75 13.17 -1.05 -10.95
C ASP A 75 14.41 -1.92 -10.69
N GLY A 76 14.32 -3.21 -11.02
CA GLY A 76 15.35 -4.20 -10.71
C GLY A 76 15.34 -4.71 -9.26
N TYR A 77 14.32 -4.37 -8.47
CA TYR A 77 14.15 -4.85 -7.10
C TYR A 77 12.84 -5.64 -6.91
N VAL A 78 12.84 -6.50 -5.89
CA VAL A 78 11.69 -7.24 -5.40
C VAL A 78 11.35 -6.79 -3.98
N ILE A 79 10.07 -6.52 -3.75
CA ILE A 79 9.48 -6.22 -2.44
C ILE A 79 8.88 -7.52 -1.90
N VAL A 80 9.26 -7.89 -0.68
CA VAL A 80 8.72 -9.07 0.02
C VAL A 80 8.15 -8.68 1.38
N PRO A 81 7.07 -9.33 1.87
CA PRO A 81 6.52 -9.05 3.19
C PRO A 81 7.53 -9.36 4.30
N MET A 82 7.49 -8.61 5.40
CA MET A 82 8.30 -8.90 6.59
C MET A 82 7.60 -9.89 7.53
N ASP A 83 6.28 -9.77 7.64
CA ASP A 83 5.47 -10.68 8.44
C ASP A 83 5.14 -11.91 7.60
N ILE A 84 5.68 -13.07 7.97
CA ILE A 84 5.53 -14.31 7.20
C ILE A 84 4.73 -15.31 8.00
N ASP A 85 3.61 -15.77 7.44
CA ASP A 85 2.91 -16.94 7.96
C ASP A 85 3.70 -18.21 7.58
N ILE A 86 4.52 -18.69 8.50
CA ILE A 86 5.34 -19.89 8.29
C ILE A 86 4.48 -21.13 8.02
N ALA A 87 3.27 -21.21 8.58
CA ALA A 87 2.38 -22.34 8.31
C ALA A 87 1.90 -22.31 6.85
N GLN A 88 1.53 -21.13 6.34
CA GLN A 88 1.17 -20.92 4.94
C GLN A 88 2.37 -21.19 4.02
N LEU A 89 3.54 -20.64 4.32
CA LEU A 89 4.78 -20.85 3.55
C LEU A 89 5.18 -22.33 3.46
N ARG A 90 4.85 -23.14 4.48
CA ARG A 90 5.12 -24.58 4.52
C ARG A 90 3.95 -25.43 3.99
N GLY A 91 2.88 -24.80 3.49
CA GLY A 91 1.70 -25.48 2.95
C GLY A 91 0.84 -26.17 4.01
N HIS A 92 1.02 -25.82 5.29
CA HIS A 92 0.21 -26.31 6.41
C HIS A 92 -1.05 -25.48 6.64
N ARG A 93 -1.16 -24.33 5.99
CA ARG A 93 -2.34 -23.44 5.99
C ARG A 93 -2.58 -22.94 4.58
N GLU A 94 -3.85 -22.89 4.16
CA GLU A 94 -4.21 -22.27 2.89
C GLU A 94 -4.04 -20.76 2.99
N ALA A 95 -3.64 -20.14 1.88
CA ALA A 95 -3.61 -18.70 1.79
C ALA A 95 -5.02 -18.13 1.98
N SER A 96 -5.13 -17.05 2.74
CA SER A 96 -6.40 -16.35 2.97
C SER A 96 -6.35 -14.97 2.37
N PHE A 97 -7.49 -14.52 1.82
CA PHE A 97 -7.68 -13.11 1.50
C PHE A 97 -7.68 -12.28 2.79
N ARG A 98 -7.00 -11.12 2.76
CA ARG A 98 -6.80 -10.22 3.91
C ARG A 98 -6.03 -10.89 5.04
N SER A 99 -5.02 -11.67 4.70
CA SER A 99 -4.09 -12.16 5.72
C SER A 99 -3.50 -10.96 6.47
N PRO A 100 -3.51 -10.91 7.81
CA PRO A 100 -2.89 -9.83 8.57
C PRO A 100 -1.38 -9.70 8.33
N THR A 101 -0.75 -10.74 7.81
CA THR A 101 0.69 -10.79 7.49
C THR A 101 0.98 -10.47 6.04
N ALA A 102 -0.02 -10.40 5.17
CA ALA A 102 0.18 -10.08 3.76
C ALA A 102 0.60 -8.61 3.58
N LEU A 103 1.36 -8.34 2.52
CA LEU A 103 1.54 -6.98 2.03
C LEU A 103 0.30 -6.60 1.21
N ALA A 104 -0.69 -6.03 1.89
CA ALA A 104 -2.01 -5.71 1.33
C ALA A 104 -2.54 -4.37 1.85
N PRO A 105 -3.43 -3.67 1.11
CA PRO A 105 -4.00 -2.41 1.56
C PRO A 105 -4.65 -2.54 2.93
N GLY A 106 -4.34 -1.60 3.83
CA GLY A 106 -4.81 -1.54 5.21
C GLY A 106 -3.95 -2.30 6.21
N ASN A 107 -3.06 -3.19 5.77
CA ASN A 107 -2.08 -3.80 6.67
C ASN A 107 -0.93 -2.83 6.98
N PRO A 108 -0.21 -3.06 8.10
CA PRO A 108 1.03 -2.34 8.38
C PRO A 108 2.00 -2.43 7.20
N ALA A 109 2.64 -1.31 6.90
CA ALA A 109 3.63 -1.22 5.83
C ALA A 109 4.98 -1.80 6.29
N SER A 110 5.06 -3.13 6.31
CA SER A 110 6.25 -3.87 6.77
C SER A 110 6.76 -4.80 5.66
N PHE A 111 7.86 -4.41 5.01
CA PHE A 111 8.43 -5.14 3.87
C PHE A 111 9.94 -4.92 3.73
N ALA A 112 10.61 -5.85 3.06
CA ALA A 112 12.00 -5.73 2.65
C ALA A 112 12.11 -5.56 1.13
N ILE A 113 13.10 -4.79 0.69
CA ILE A 113 13.42 -4.58 -0.72
C ILE A 113 14.78 -5.20 -1.01
N LEU A 114 14.81 -6.12 -1.97
CA LEU A 114 15.99 -6.88 -2.35
C LEU A 114 16.28 -6.68 -3.84
N PRO A 115 17.55 -6.67 -4.28
CA PRO A 115 17.85 -6.78 -5.71
C PRO A 115 17.23 -8.05 -6.28
N ILE A 116 16.70 -7.98 -7.49
CA ILE A 116 16.27 -9.16 -8.25
C ILE A 116 17.51 -9.96 -8.65
N ASP A 117 17.47 -11.27 -8.47
CA ASP A 117 18.37 -12.20 -9.15
C ASP A 117 17.71 -12.69 -10.44
N SER A 118 18.46 -12.78 -11.54
CA SER A 118 17.91 -13.19 -12.84
C SER A 118 17.29 -14.60 -12.76
N ASP A 119 16.10 -14.77 -13.33
CA ASP A 119 15.27 -16.00 -13.33
C ASP A 119 14.71 -16.43 -11.95
N GLU A 120 14.77 -15.57 -10.93
CA GLU A 120 14.24 -15.89 -9.61
C GLU A 120 12.70 -15.94 -9.62
N SER A 121 12.10 -16.99 -9.04
CA SER A 121 10.66 -17.04 -8.78
C SER A 121 10.27 -16.21 -7.54
N ALA A 122 9.00 -15.81 -7.40
CA ALA A 122 8.50 -15.11 -6.22
C ALA A 122 8.85 -15.83 -4.90
N SER A 123 8.64 -17.15 -4.88
CA SER A 123 8.97 -17.99 -3.73
C SER A 123 10.47 -18.13 -3.48
N ALA A 124 11.32 -17.89 -4.48
CA ALA A 124 12.77 -17.92 -4.33
C ALA A 124 13.29 -16.64 -3.68
N ALA A 125 12.77 -15.46 -4.06
CA ALA A 125 13.12 -14.18 -3.44
C ALA A 125 12.83 -14.17 -1.94
N LEU A 126 11.64 -14.62 -1.55
CA LEU A 126 11.27 -14.73 -0.15
C LEU A 126 12.15 -15.74 0.61
N ARG A 127 12.43 -16.91 0.03
CA ARG A 127 13.31 -17.92 0.65
C ARG A 127 14.75 -17.43 0.80
N ARG A 128 15.24 -16.67 -0.19
CA ARG A 128 16.56 -16.04 -0.15
C ARG A 128 16.63 -15.03 0.98
N PHE A 129 15.64 -14.16 1.11
CA PHE A 129 15.56 -13.23 2.23
C PHE A 129 15.57 -13.95 3.58
N LEU A 130 14.79 -15.03 3.74
CA LEU A 130 14.76 -15.82 4.97
C LEU A 130 16.10 -16.50 5.28
N GLY A 131 16.89 -16.85 4.26
CA GLY A 131 18.21 -17.49 4.42
C GLY A 131 19.36 -16.49 4.62
N ALA A 132 19.22 -15.27 4.10
CA ALA A 132 20.21 -14.20 4.18
C ALA A 132 19.51 -12.83 4.29
N PRO A 133 18.98 -12.47 5.49
CA PRO A 133 18.26 -11.21 5.69
C PRO A 133 19.09 -9.96 5.36
N GLU A 134 20.41 -10.05 5.48
CA GLU A 134 21.37 -9.00 5.12
C GLU A 134 21.41 -8.65 3.63
N SER A 135 20.78 -9.45 2.77
CA SER A 135 20.64 -9.16 1.34
C SER A 135 19.63 -8.07 1.03
N ALA A 136 18.83 -7.63 2.02
CA ALA A 136 17.94 -6.50 1.88
C ALA A 136 18.74 -5.20 1.68
N SER A 137 18.38 -4.45 0.65
CA SER A 137 18.88 -3.09 0.44
C SER A 137 18.12 -2.10 1.32
N THR A 138 16.82 -2.31 1.49
CA THR A 138 15.94 -1.45 2.27
C THR A 138 14.95 -2.29 3.07
N VAL A 139 14.61 -1.84 4.28
CA VAL A 139 13.58 -2.45 5.12
C VAL A 139 12.69 -1.34 5.65
N VAL A 140 11.39 -1.54 5.52
CA VAL A 140 10.34 -0.67 6.03
C VAL A 140 9.57 -1.46 7.09
N ILE A 141 9.31 -0.86 8.25
CA ILE A 141 8.54 -1.46 9.35
C ILE A 141 7.47 -0.45 9.77
N ALA A 142 6.19 -0.83 9.65
CA ALA A 142 5.07 0.07 9.93
C ALA A 142 5.24 1.46 9.29
N GLY A 143 5.68 1.50 8.03
CA GLY A 143 5.90 2.73 7.25
C GLY A 143 7.24 3.43 7.50
N ASP A 144 7.98 3.02 8.52
CA ASP A 144 9.27 3.60 8.85
C ASP A 144 10.43 2.87 8.15
N VAL A 145 11.26 3.63 7.44
CA VAL A 145 12.48 3.11 6.82
C VAL A 145 13.54 2.86 7.90
N VAL A 146 13.80 1.59 8.23
CA VAL A 146 14.76 1.17 9.27
C VAL A 146 16.10 0.70 8.70
N LEU A 147 16.14 0.34 7.42
CA LEU A 147 17.34 0.00 6.67
C LEU A 147 17.28 0.73 5.33
N TRP A 148 18.37 1.36 4.91
CA TRP A 148 18.45 2.08 3.63
C TRP A 148 19.83 1.91 3.00
N GLY A 149 19.87 1.45 1.75
CA GLY A 149 21.14 1.16 1.05
C GLY A 149 22.04 0.17 1.80
N GLY A 150 21.45 -0.77 2.56
CA GLY A 150 22.16 -1.74 3.40
C GLY A 150 22.72 -1.17 4.70
N GLN A 151 22.32 0.04 5.11
CA GLN A 151 22.73 0.67 6.36
C GLN A 151 21.53 0.88 7.28
N SER A 152 21.67 0.57 8.57
CA SER A 152 20.61 0.82 9.56
C SER A 152 20.38 2.31 9.73
N VAL A 153 19.11 2.71 9.77
CA VAL A 153 18.65 4.07 9.99
C VAL A 153 18.03 4.14 11.37
N ASN A 154 18.40 5.13 12.17
CA ASN A 154 17.76 5.35 13.47
C ASN A 154 16.37 5.94 13.26
N THR A 155 15.35 5.12 13.41
CA THR A 155 13.96 5.58 13.47
C THR A 155 13.64 5.92 14.92
N GLY A 156 13.27 7.18 15.19
CA GLY A 156 12.63 7.53 16.45
C GLY A 156 11.28 6.81 16.56
N ASP A 157 10.72 6.68 17.77
CA ASP A 157 9.43 6.00 17.96
C ASP A 157 8.29 6.75 17.24
N ALA A 158 7.51 6.05 16.41
CA ALA A 158 6.23 6.50 15.87
C ALA A 158 5.09 5.75 16.54
N ALA A 159 4.08 6.48 17.03
CA ALA A 159 2.92 5.94 17.71
C ALA A 159 1.79 5.57 16.71
N GLU A 160 1.22 4.38 16.89
CA GLU A 160 0.06 3.87 16.15
C GLU A 160 -1.27 4.49 16.62
N ALA A 161 -2.20 4.70 15.68
CA ALA A 161 -3.59 5.08 15.95
C ALA A 161 -4.53 3.85 15.84
N PRO A 162 -5.58 3.76 16.66
CA PRO A 162 -6.39 2.54 16.79
C PRO A 162 -7.51 2.44 15.73
N ALA A 163 -7.91 1.21 15.43
CA ALA A 163 -9.07 0.86 14.58
C ALA A 163 -10.24 0.36 15.46
N VAL A 164 -11.50 0.72 15.11
CA VAL A 164 -12.74 0.24 15.76
C VAL A 164 -13.93 0.20 14.80
N ALA A 165 -14.98 -0.55 15.17
CA ALA A 165 -15.75 -1.48 14.33
C ALA A 165 -17.19 -1.11 13.87
N ASN A 166 -17.54 -1.67 12.69
CA ASN A 166 -18.78 -2.25 12.10
C ASN A 166 -20.16 -1.56 12.06
N ALA A 167 -20.74 -1.49 10.83
CA ALA A 167 -22.17 -1.58 10.51
C ALA A 167 -22.39 -2.15 9.06
N PRO A 168 -23.56 -2.72 8.67
CA PRO A 168 -23.75 -3.35 7.35
C PRO A 168 -24.72 -2.64 6.36
N SER A 169 -24.42 -2.82 5.06
CA SER A 169 -25.27 -2.86 3.84
C SER A 169 -26.10 -1.65 3.35
N ASP A 170 -26.18 -1.50 2.01
CA ASP A 170 -26.92 -0.56 1.12
C ASP A 170 -26.87 0.96 1.38
N GLN A 171 -26.45 1.40 2.57
CA GLN A 171 -26.35 2.83 2.91
C GLN A 171 -25.12 3.54 2.31
N TYR A 172 -24.11 2.79 1.87
CA TYR A 172 -22.83 3.35 1.45
C TYR A 172 -22.81 3.85 0.01
N LEU A 173 -23.87 3.58 -0.76
CA LEU A 173 -23.98 4.03 -2.14
C LEU A 173 -24.20 5.55 -2.23
N GLY A 174 -23.77 6.13 -3.34
CA GLY A 174 -23.82 7.57 -3.58
C GLY A 174 -22.44 8.22 -3.53
N THR A 175 -22.43 9.55 -3.47
CA THR A 175 -21.21 10.35 -3.55
C THR A 175 -20.67 10.67 -2.16
N TRP A 176 -19.38 10.41 -1.99
CA TRP A 176 -18.54 10.74 -0.86
C TRP A 176 -17.59 11.84 -1.29
N ILE A 177 -17.55 12.95 -0.56
CA ILE A 177 -16.77 14.13 -0.88
C ILE A 177 -15.80 14.37 0.26
N ASP A 178 -14.50 14.54 -0.05
CA ASP A 178 -13.50 14.82 0.97
C ASP A 178 -13.71 16.20 1.62
N GLU A 179 -13.06 16.44 2.75
CA GLU A 179 -13.20 17.69 3.52
C GLU A 179 -12.94 18.96 2.70
N ASN A 180 -12.12 18.88 1.64
CA ASN A 180 -11.70 20.02 0.84
C ASN A 180 -12.37 20.12 -0.55
N ASP A 181 -13.36 19.28 -0.85
CA ASP A 181 -14.02 19.21 -2.17
C ASP A 181 -13.05 18.90 -3.33
N PHE A 182 -11.90 18.29 -3.01
CA PHE A 182 -10.86 17.91 -3.94
C PHE A 182 -11.11 16.52 -4.56
N VAL A 183 -11.60 15.56 -3.77
CA VAL A 183 -11.87 14.19 -4.20
C VAL A 183 -13.34 13.86 -4.02
N HIS A 184 -14.00 13.47 -5.11
CA HIS A 184 -15.38 12.98 -5.09
C HIS A 184 -15.39 11.51 -5.51
N GLN A 185 -15.77 10.63 -4.59
CA GLN A 185 -15.88 9.20 -4.82
C GLN A 185 -17.34 8.79 -4.90
N HIS A 186 -17.77 8.31 -6.06
CA HIS A 186 -19.14 7.86 -6.30
C HIS A 186 -19.21 6.33 -6.30
N LEU A 187 -20.00 5.75 -5.39
CA LEU A 187 -20.22 4.31 -5.29
C LEU A 187 -21.57 3.92 -5.89
N THR A 188 -21.56 3.10 -6.93
CA THR A 188 -22.76 2.69 -7.67
C THR A 188 -23.30 1.34 -7.22
N ALA A 189 -24.59 1.10 -7.48
CA ALA A 189 -25.29 -0.12 -7.06
C ALA A 189 -24.81 -1.40 -7.76
N ASP A 190 -24.16 -1.28 -8.92
CA ASP A 190 -23.55 -2.39 -9.65
C ASP A 190 -22.14 -2.76 -9.14
N GLY A 191 -21.71 -2.20 -7.99
CA GLY A 191 -20.44 -2.52 -7.36
C GLY A 191 -19.25 -1.83 -8.04
N ARG A 192 -19.49 -0.70 -8.71
CA ARG A 192 -18.47 0.11 -9.38
C ARG A 192 -18.25 1.42 -8.65
N TYR A 193 -17.02 1.93 -8.67
CA TYR A 193 -16.75 3.28 -8.21
C TYR A 193 -16.23 4.16 -9.34
N ASP A 194 -16.46 5.45 -9.18
CA ASP A 194 -15.92 6.51 -10.00
C ASP A 194 -15.33 7.59 -9.10
N GLU A 195 -14.08 7.94 -9.30
CA GLU A 195 -13.41 9.00 -8.57
C GLU A 195 -13.13 10.20 -9.47
N THR A 196 -13.48 11.38 -9.00
CA THR A 196 -13.06 12.67 -9.56
C THR A 196 -12.03 13.28 -8.61
N ARG A 197 -10.86 13.69 -9.14
CA ARG A 197 -9.82 14.39 -8.37
C ARG A 197 -9.53 15.76 -8.97
N GLY A 198 -9.58 16.82 -8.16
CA GLY A 198 -9.25 18.18 -8.59
C GLY A 198 -10.04 18.66 -9.82
N GLY A 199 -11.28 18.18 -9.97
CA GLY A 199 -12.12 18.45 -11.14
C GLY A 199 -11.82 17.62 -12.39
N ARG A 200 -10.88 16.66 -12.34
CA ARG A 200 -10.66 15.65 -13.38
C ARG A 200 -11.62 14.47 -13.17
N PRO A 201 -12.70 14.34 -13.97
CA PRO A 201 -13.63 13.22 -13.84
C PRO A 201 -13.00 11.91 -14.29
N HIS A 202 -13.48 10.78 -13.76
CA HIS A 202 -12.97 9.45 -14.08
C HIS A 202 -11.45 9.33 -13.84
N ALA A 203 -10.94 10.01 -12.81
CA ALA A 203 -9.53 9.95 -12.42
C ALA A 203 -9.15 8.51 -12.06
N PHE A 204 -10.04 7.81 -11.34
CA PHE A 204 -9.94 6.38 -11.03
C PHE A 204 -11.32 5.74 -11.14
N GLN A 205 -11.35 4.50 -11.61
CA GLN A 205 -12.59 3.75 -11.80
C GLN A 205 -12.29 2.27 -11.58
N GLY A 206 -13.20 1.59 -10.92
CA GLY A 206 -12.97 0.20 -10.59
C GLY A 206 -14.15 -0.48 -9.95
N SER A 207 -13.90 -1.67 -9.45
CA SER A 207 -14.87 -2.45 -8.70
C SER A 207 -14.61 -2.26 -7.21
N PHE A 208 -15.66 -2.37 -6.40
CA PHE A 208 -15.52 -2.35 -4.94
C PHE A 208 -16.31 -3.46 -4.26
N TRP A 209 -15.86 -3.85 -3.08
CA TRP A 209 -16.54 -4.79 -2.20
C TRP A 209 -16.54 -4.28 -0.78
N ILE A 210 -17.70 -4.30 -0.13
CA ILE A 210 -17.86 -3.90 1.27
C ILE A 210 -18.02 -5.15 2.13
N THR A 211 -17.20 -5.28 3.17
CA THR A 211 -17.31 -6.33 4.17
C THR A 211 -17.27 -5.69 5.55
N GLY A 212 -18.42 -5.64 6.22
CA GLY A 212 -18.55 -4.89 7.47
C GLY A 212 -18.41 -3.38 7.24
N ASP A 213 -17.54 -2.75 8.01
CA ASP A 213 -17.12 -1.34 7.89
C ASP A 213 -15.99 -1.12 6.88
N ARG A 214 -15.43 -2.16 6.28
CA ARG A 214 -14.33 -2.02 5.32
C ARG A 214 -14.83 -2.05 3.89
N ILE A 215 -14.28 -1.17 3.06
CA ILE A 215 -14.41 -1.20 1.60
C ILE A 215 -13.05 -1.51 0.96
N ASP A 216 -13.05 -2.41 -0.02
CA ASP A 216 -11.88 -2.74 -0.82
C ASP A 216 -12.16 -2.40 -2.27
N TYR A 217 -11.17 -1.80 -2.93
CA TYR A 217 -11.22 -1.36 -4.31
C TYR A 217 -10.27 -2.19 -5.16
N ARG A 218 -10.70 -2.51 -6.37
CA ARG A 218 -9.83 -2.96 -7.46
C ARG A 218 -10.05 -2.05 -8.65
N ASP A 219 -9.08 -1.17 -8.89
CA ASP A 219 -9.09 -0.23 -10.00
C ASP A 219 -8.92 -0.96 -11.34
N ASP A 220 -9.44 -0.38 -12.41
CA ASP A 220 -9.31 -0.90 -13.77
C ASP A 220 -7.86 -0.82 -14.28
N LEU A 221 -7.03 0.05 -13.70
CA LEU A 221 -5.57 0.09 -13.89
C LEU A 221 -4.87 -1.09 -13.22
N GLY A 222 -5.54 -1.79 -12.31
CA GLY A 222 -5.09 -3.05 -11.72
C GLY A 222 -4.58 -2.96 -10.28
N PHE A 223 -4.50 -1.76 -9.69
CA PHE A 223 -4.16 -1.61 -8.29
C PHE A 223 -5.35 -1.91 -7.36
N TRP A 224 -5.01 -2.32 -6.14
CA TRP A 224 -5.92 -2.51 -5.03
C TRP A 224 -5.75 -1.39 -4.01
N ALA A 225 -6.85 -0.95 -3.42
CA ALA A 225 -6.85 0.03 -2.33
C ALA A 225 -7.94 -0.32 -1.31
N PHE A 226 -7.98 0.38 -0.17
CA PHE A 226 -9.00 0.15 0.85
C PHE A 226 -9.45 1.44 1.53
N GLY A 227 -10.64 1.39 2.12
CA GLY A 227 -11.12 2.38 3.07
C GLY A 227 -11.90 1.75 4.21
N GLU A 228 -12.18 2.54 5.24
CA GLU A 228 -12.95 2.15 6.42
C GLU A 228 -14.04 3.19 6.71
N PHE A 229 -15.25 2.72 7.00
CA PHE A 229 -16.36 3.54 7.43
C PHE A 229 -16.33 3.65 8.95
N ILE A 230 -16.06 4.85 9.47
CA ILE A 230 -15.97 5.13 10.90
C ILE A 230 -16.96 6.25 11.22
N ASP A 231 -17.89 6.03 12.14
CA ASP A 231 -18.86 7.04 12.60
C ASP A 231 -19.60 7.81 11.48
N GLY A 232 -19.84 7.15 10.34
CA GLY A 232 -20.56 7.73 9.20
C GLY A 232 -19.69 8.48 8.18
N THR A 233 -18.37 8.52 8.36
CA THR A 233 -17.39 9.01 7.38
C THR A 233 -16.62 7.86 6.75
N LEU A 234 -16.17 8.05 5.51
CA LEU A 234 -15.28 7.10 4.83
C LEU A 234 -13.84 7.60 4.96
N HIS A 235 -12.95 6.78 5.51
CA HIS A 235 -11.52 7.04 5.56
C HIS A 235 -10.83 6.22 4.48
N HIS A 236 -10.23 6.87 3.49
CA HIS A 236 -9.62 6.20 2.35
C HIS A 236 -8.42 7.00 1.84
N ALA A 237 -7.28 6.33 1.62
CA ALA A 237 -6.07 6.93 1.04
C ALA A 237 -5.58 8.24 1.72
N GLY A 238 -5.83 8.40 3.03
CA GLY A 238 -5.48 9.61 3.79
C GLY A 238 -6.55 10.71 3.77
N TYR A 239 -7.64 10.51 3.04
CA TYR A 239 -8.80 11.40 3.01
C TYR A 239 -9.88 10.94 3.99
N THR A 240 -10.60 11.91 4.55
CA THR A 240 -11.88 11.69 5.23
C THR A 240 -12.98 12.23 4.33
N PHE A 241 -13.93 11.37 3.96
CA PHE A 241 -15.05 11.73 3.12
C PHE A 241 -16.35 11.78 3.91
N HIS A 242 -17.17 12.76 3.55
CA HIS A 242 -18.53 12.92 4.01
C HIS A 242 -19.51 12.61 2.90
N ARG A 243 -20.66 12.07 3.27
CA ARG A 243 -21.73 11.81 2.30
C ARG A 243 -22.40 13.11 1.90
N SER A 244 -22.62 13.28 0.59
CA SER A 244 -23.43 14.38 0.03
C SER A 244 -24.92 14.24 0.33
#